data_AF-A0A925L2C8-F1
#
_entry.id   AF-A0A925L2C8-F1
#
_cell.length_a   1.000
_cell.length_b   1.000
_cell.length_c   1.000
_cell.angle_alpha   90.00
_cell.angle_beta   90.00
_cell.angle_gamma   90.00
#
_symmetry.space_group_name_H-M   'P 1'
#
loop_
_entity.id
_entity.type
_entity.pdbx_description
1 polymer ?
#
loop_
_entity_poly.entity_id
_entity_poly.type
_entity_poly.pdbx_seq_one_letter_code
_entity_poly.pdbx_strand_id
1 'polypeptide(L)' 'MSRWQHIRKLASLIEAESEGRLIDRDQAITLARLLAQDHPHIGASLNMIVERMKTSPQDRVTPPASM' A
#
# COMPACT_ATOMS: atom_id res chain seq x y z
N MET A 1 11.06 5.27 12.85
CA MET A 1 9.67 4.88 13.19
C MET A 1 9.70 3.52 13.88
N SER A 2 8.81 3.27 14.84
CA SER A 2 8.67 1.95 15.47
C SER A 2 7.90 0.99 14.55
N ARG A 3 8.07 -0.32 14.75
CA ARG A 3 7.34 -1.37 14.01
C ARG A 3 5.83 -1.17 14.03
N TRP A 4 5.29 -0.76 15.17
CA TRP A 4 3.86 -0.47 15.31
C TRP A 4 3.41 0.72 14.45
N GLN A 5 4.27 1.71 14.24
CA GLN A 5 4.00 2.82 13.33
C GLN A 5 3.96 2.36 11.87
N HIS A 6 4.81 1.41 11.46
CA HIS A 6 4.75 0.83 10.10
C HIS A 6 3.43 0.08 9.85
N ILE A 7 2.97 -0.72 10.82
CA ILE A 7 1.68 -1.43 10.72
C ILE A 7 0.53 -0.43 10.59
N ARG A 8 0.47 0.58 11.47
CA ARG A 8 -0.59 1.61 11.41
C ARG A 8 -0.57 2.40 10.11
N LYS A 9 0.62 2.73 9.62
CA LYS A 9 0.78 3.46 8.37
C LYS A 9 0.33 2.63 7.17
N LEU A 10 0.71 1.35 7.10
CA LEU A 10 0.26 0.44 6.05
C LEU A 10 -1.26 0.26 6.10
N ALA A 11 -1.84 0.05 7.29
CA ALA A 11 -3.29 -0.08 7.47
C ALA A 11 -4.04 1.17 6.96
N SER A 12 -3.57 2.36 7.31
CA SER A 12 -4.16 3.62 6.85
C SER A 12 -4.08 3.80 5.33
N LEU A 13 -3.00 3.36 4.69
CA LEU A 13 -2.87 3.41 3.22
C LEU A 13 -3.84 2.43 2.53
N ILE A 14 -3.99 1.22 3.08
CA ILE A 14 -4.94 0.22 2.55
C ILE A 14 -6.38 0.72 2.68
N GLU A 15 -6.74 1.30 3.82
CA GLU A 15 -8.06 1.87 4.07
C GLU A 15 -8.34 3.03 3.10
N ALA A 16 -7.42 3.99 2.98
CA ALA A 16 -7.57 5.11 2.06
C ALA A 16 -7.73 4.66 0.60
N GLU A 17 -6.98 3.65 0.15
CA GLU A 17 -7.15 3.10 -1.19
C GLU A 17 -8.51 2.41 -1.37
N SER A 18 -9.00 1.70 -0.36
CA SER A 18 -10.33 1.05 -0.42
C SER A 18 -11.48 2.05 -0.54
N GLU A 19 -11.28 3.26 -0.03
CA GLU A 19 -12.21 4.40 -0.16
C GLU A 19 -12.03 5.16 -1.48
N GLY A 20 -11.12 4.72 -2.35
CA GLY A 20 -10.85 5.38 -3.62
C GLY A 20 -9.99 6.64 -3.50
N ARG A 21 -9.39 6.93 -2.33
CA ARG A 21 -8.46 8.05 -2.16
C ARG A 21 -7.12 7.76 -2.81
N LEU A 22 -6.46 8.83 -3.26
CA LEU A 22 -5.08 8.76 -3.73
C LEU A 22 -4.14 8.42 -2.57
N ILE A 23 -3.25 7.47 -2.80
CA ILE A 23 -2.28 7.00 -1.81
C ILE A 23 -0.89 6.90 -2.42
N ASP A 24 0.12 6.97 -1.56
CA ASP A 24 1.49 6.64 -1.93
C ASP A 24 1.67 5.10 -1.95
N ARG A 25 1.61 4.52 -3.15
CA ARG A 25 1.70 3.08 -3.37
C ARG A 25 3.10 2.54 -3.13
N ASP A 26 4.13 3.28 -3.52
CA ASP A 26 5.52 2.87 -3.31
C ASP A 26 5.84 2.77 -1.82
N GLN A 27 5.31 3.71 -1.03
CA GLN A 27 5.37 3.63 0.42
C GLN A 27 4.60 2.41 0.95
N ALA A 28 3.39 2.13 0.46
CA ALA A 28 2.62 0.96 0.87
C ALA A 28 3.37 -0.36 0.58
N ILE A 29 3.94 -0.49 -0.62
CA ILE A 29 4.74 -1.66 -1.04
C ILE A 29 5.98 -1.81 -0.18
N THR A 30 6.70 -0.71 0.08
CA THR A 30 7.90 -0.71 0.92
C THR A 30 7.58 -1.17 2.33
N LEU A 31 6.51 -0.64 2.94
CA LEU A 31 6.07 -1.03 4.27
C LEU A 31 5.62 -2.50 4.32
N ALA A 32 4.86 -2.96 3.31
CA ALA A 32 4.42 -4.35 3.24
C ALA A 32 5.60 -5.32 3.12
N ARG A 33 6.62 -5.01 2.29
CA ARG A 33 7.84 -5.81 2.17
C ARG A 33 8.66 -5.84 3.45
N LEU A 34 8.80 -4.69 4.13
CA LEU A 34 9.52 -4.59 5.39
C LEU A 34 8.84 -5.44 6.47
N LEU A 35 7.52 -5.31 6.61
CA LEU A 35 6.74 -6.10 7.55
C LEU A 35 6.77 -7.61 7.21
N ALA A 36 6.85 -7.99 5.94
CA ALA A 36 6.91 -9.40 5.53
C ALA A 36 8.23 -10.06 5.95
N GLN A 37 9.33 -9.31 5.89
CA GLN A 37 10.63 -9.76 6.38
C GLN A 37 10.62 -9.95 7.91
N ASP A 38 10.00 -9.02 8.63
CA ASP A 38 9.91 -9.06 10.09
C ASP A 38 8.89 -10.09 10.61
N HIS A 39 7.89 -10.45 9.79
CA HIS A 39 6.78 -11.32 10.17
C HIS A 39 6.54 -12.44 9.14
N PRO A 40 7.42 -13.46 9.08
CA PRO A 40 7.33 -14.52 8.07
C PRO A 40 6.01 -15.30 8.13
N HIS A 41 5.38 -15.41 9.31
CA HIS A 41 4.08 -16.07 9.51
C HIS A 41 2.91 -15.37 8.81
N ILE A 42 3.02 -14.07 8.50
CA ILE A 42 2.05 -13.31 7.70
C ILE A 42 2.65 -12.79 6.39
N GLY A 43 3.86 -13.24 6.03
CA GLY A 43 4.57 -12.76 4.84
C GLY A 43 3.80 -13.01 3.55
N ALA A 44 3.09 -14.13 3.45
CA ALA A 44 2.21 -14.43 2.32
C ALA A 44 1.09 -13.38 2.16
N SER A 45 0.42 -13.02 3.27
CA SER A 45 -0.64 -12.00 3.26
C SER A 45 -0.09 -10.62 2.89
N LEU A 46 1.10 -10.27 3.38
CA LEU A 46 1.76 -9.02 3.04
C LEU A 46 2.23 -8.97 1.58
N ASN A 47 2.66 -10.11 1.02
CA ASN A 47 2.97 -10.22 -0.40
C ASN A 47 1.72 -10.07 -1.28
N MET A 48 0.55 -10.57 -0.84
CA MET A 48 -0.71 -10.31 -1.55
C MET A 48 -1.03 -8.82 -1.62
N ILE A 49 -0.75 -8.08 -0.54
CA ILE A 49 -0.91 -6.61 -0.54
C ILE A 49 0.03 -5.97 -1.56
N VAL A 50 1.30 -6.40 -1.64
CA VAL A 50 2.25 -5.90 -2.64
C VAL A 50 1.74 -6.11 -4.06
N GLU A 51 1.28 -7.33 -4.40
CA GLU A 51 0.79 -7.62 -5.74
C GLU A 51 -0.49 -6.86 -6.07
N ARG A 52 -1.40 -6.71 -5.10
CA ARG A 52 -2.59 -5.87 -5.26
C ARG A 52 -2.23 -4.40 -5.51
N MET A 53 -1.26 -3.87 -4.78
CA MET A 53 -0.84 -2.47 -4.93
C MET A 53 -0.21 -2.19 -6.29
N LYS A 54 0.51 -3.14 -6.88
CA LYS A 54 1.11 -3.03 -8.23
C LYS A 54 0.09 -3.08 -9.37
N THR A 55 -1.04 -3.75 -9.16
CA THR A 55 -2.03 -4.04 -10.21
C THR A 55 -3.27 -3.15 -10.16
N SER A 56 -3.40 -2.34 -9.10
CA SER A 56 -4.57 -1.49 -8.90
C SER A 56 -4.64 -0.39 -9.98
N PRO A 57 -5.77 -0.24 -10.68
CA PRO A 57 -5.94 0.68 -11.81
C PRO A 57 -6.05 2.16 -11.41
N GLN A 58 -5.86 2.51 -10.13
CA GLN A 58 -6.01 3.87 -9.62
C GLN A 58 -4.99 4.88 -10.19
N ASP A 59 -3.94 4.41 -10.87
CA ASP A 59 -3.02 5.23 -11.69
C ASP A 59 -3.62 5.71 -13.03
N ARG A 60 -4.84 5.28 -13.39
CA ARG A 60 -5.54 5.75 -14.60
C ARG A 60 -6.33 7.04 -14.38
N VAL A 61 -5.94 7.87 -13.42
CA VAL A 61 -6.49 9.24 -13.36
C VAL A 61 -5.85 10.03 -14.50
N THR A 62 -6.63 10.19 -15.57
CA THR A 62 -6.42 11.13 -16.68
C THR A 62 -5.87 12.46 -16.16
N PRO A 63 -4.84 13.05 -16.81
CA PRO A 63 -4.44 14.42 -16.49
C PRO A 63 -5.68 15.33 -16.54
N PRO A 64 -5.77 16.35 -15.67
CA PRO A 64 -6.88 17.30 -15.73
C PRO A 64 -6.96 17.81 -17.16
N ALA A 65 -8.16 17.72 -17.76
CA ALA A 65 -8.42 18.31 -19.06
C ALA A 65 -7.94 19.76 -18.99
N SER A 66 -6.85 20.05 -19.70
CA SER A 66 -6.29 21.39 -19.75
C SER A 66 -7.36 22.28 -20.35
N MET A 67 -7.81 23.27 -19.58
CA MET A 67 -8.71 24.34 -20.01
C MET A 67 -8.01 25.28 -20.99
#